data_AF-A0A1E8E504-F1
#
_entry.id   AF-A0A1E8E504-F1
#
_cell.length_a   1.000
_cell.length_b   1.000
_cell.length_c   1.000
_cell.angle_alpha   90.00
_cell.angle_beta   90.00
_cell.angle_gamma   90.00
#
_symmetry.space_group_name_H-M   'P 1'
#
loop_
_entity.id
_entity.type
_entity.pdbx_description
1 polymer ?
#
loop_
_entity_poly.entity_id
_entity_poly.type
_entity_poly.pdbx_seq_one_letter_code
_entity_poly.pdbx_strand_id
1 'polypeptide(L)' 'MGKLILDLRQGDVLNIGDAKVRLIKKSGQLARICVEADNHIEIKHKRMSASDSVTETQAHGKHAL' A
#
# COMPACT_ATOMS: atom_id res chain seq x y z
N MET A 1 1.83 0.57 -23.40
CA MET A 1 1.56 0.74 -21.96
C MET A 1 2.65 1.60 -21.36
N GLY A 2 2.28 2.62 -20.59
CA GLY A 2 3.24 3.40 -19.81
C GLY A 2 3.75 2.59 -18.62
N LYS A 3 5.03 2.72 -18.30
CA LYS A 3 5.65 2.13 -17.11
C LYS A 3 6.45 3.23 -16.42
N LEU A 4 6.25 3.38 -15.11
CA LEU A 4 7.05 4.25 -14.27
C LEU A 4 7.81 3.40 -13.25
N ILE A 5 9.11 3.63 -13.13
CA ILE A 5 9.98 3.00 -12.12
C ILE A 5 10.55 4.14 -11.29
N LEU A 6 10.32 4.10 -9.99
CA LEU A 6 10.81 5.13 -9.08
C LEU A 6 11.13 4.53 -7.70
N ASP A 7 12.05 5.19 -7.00
CA ASP A 7 12.29 4.96 -5.58
C ASP A 7 11.47 5.96 -4.77
N LEU A 8 10.52 5.47 -3.98
CA LEU A 8 9.68 6.31 -3.11
C LEU A 8 10.39 6.53 -1.76
N ARG A 9 10.61 7.78 -1.35
CA ARG A 9 11.17 8.14 -0.04
C ARG A 9 10.05 8.48 0.96
N GLN A 10 10.38 8.50 2.26
CA GLN A 10 9.44 8.99 3.27
C GLN A 10 9.14 10.47 3.03
N GLY A 11 7.86 10.84 3.05
CA GLY A 11 7.39 12.18 2.70
C GLY A 11 6.91 12.31 1.25
N ASP A 12 7.33 11.41 0.36
CA ASP A 12 6.87 11.40 -1.03
C ASP A 12 5.43 10.87 -1.13
N VAL A 13 4.70 11.42 -2.11
CA VAL A 13 3.35 10.97 -2.49
C VAL A 13 3.33 10.65 -3.98
N LEU A 14 3.04 9.39 -4.31
CA LEU A 14 2.78 8.95 -5.68
C LEU A 14 1.27 8.94 -5.92
N ASN A 15 0.79 9.74 -6.88
CA ASN A 15 -0.61 9.74 -7.29
C ASN A 15 -0.80 8.83 -8.51
N ILE A 16 -1.82 7.96 -8.48
CA ILE A 16 -2.22 7.07 -9.58
C ILE A 16 -3.72 7.27 -9.81
N GLY A 17 -4.08 8.14 -10.76
CA GLY A 17 -5.45 8.65 -10.84
C GLY A 17 -5.82 9.33 -9.52
N ASP A 18 -6.92 8.91 -8.92
CA ASP A 18 -7.41 9.41 -7.63
C ASP A 18 -6.81 8.68 -6.41
N ALA A 19 -5.99 7.63 -6.64
CA ALA A 19 -5.32 6.90 -5.58
C ALA A 19 -4.00 7.57 -5.18
N LYS A 20 -3.69 7.55 -3.88
CA LYS A 20 -2.45 8.06 -3.29
C LYS A 20 -1.66 6.92 -2.66
N VAL A 21 -0.38 6.83 -3.01
CA VAL A 21 0.56 5.85 -2.46
C VAL A 21 1.68 6.58 -1.73
N ARG A 22 1.93 6.18 -0.48
CA ARG A 22 2.96 6.80 0.38
C ARG A 22 3.81 5.74 1.06
N LEU A 23 5.11 6.01 1.20
CA LEU A 23 5.98 5.20 2.04
C LEU A 23 5.84 5.63 3.50
N ILE A 24 5.42 4.73 4.38
CA ILE A 24 5.32 4.99 5.82
C ILE A 24 6.66 4.71 6.50
N LYS A 25 7.25 3.54 6.24
CA LYS A 25 8.58 3.17 6.75
C LYS A 25 9.25 2.13 5.87
N LYS A 26 10.57 2.12 5.90
CA LYS A 26 11.40 1.05 5.32
C LYS A 26 12.32 0.49 6.41
N SER A 27 12.42 -0.83 6.47
CA SER A 27 13.30 -1.55 7.39
C SER A 27 13.91 -2.74 6.66
N GLY A 28 15.18 -2.61 6.28
CA GLY A 28 15.86 -3.59 5.43
C GLY A 28 15.12 -3.77 4.09
N GLN A 29 14.71 -4.99 3.80
CA GLN A 29 13.99 -5.36 2.57
C GLN A 29 12.47 -5.12 2.65
N LEU A 30 11.94 -4.77 3.82
CA LEU A 30 10.50 -4.54 4.00
C LEU A 30 10.17 -3.06 3.93
N ALA A 31 9.18 -2.73 3.11
CA ALA A 31 8.57 -1.41 3.06
C ALA A 31 7.12 -1.51 3.52
N ARG A 32 6.72 -0.62 4.43
CA ARG A 32 5.31 -0.40 4.76
C ARG A 32 4.83 0.78 3.93
N ILE A 33 3.90 0.52 3.02
CA ILE A 33 3.23 1.54 2.22
C ILE A 33 1.81 1.76 2.74
N CYS A 34 1.28 2.94 2.48
CA CYS A 34 -0.13 3.27 2.64
C CYS A 34 -0.70 3.55 1.24
N VAL A 35 -1.85 2.96 0.95
CA VAL A 35 -2.61 3.20 -0.27
C VAL A 35 -3.96 3.73 0.15
N GLU A 36 -4.27 4.96 -0.26
CA GLU A 36 -5.56 5.62 -0.05
C GLU A 36 -6.25 5.74 -1.41
N ALA A 37 -7.47 5.27 -1.50
CA ALA A 37 -8.31 5.39 -2.67
C ALA A 37 -9.78 5.43 -2.21
N ASP A 38 -10.67 5.85 -3.10
CA ASP A 38 -12.09 5.83 -2.83
C ASP A 38 -12.62 4.41 -2.62
N ASN A 39 -13.72 4.29 -1.87
CA ASN A 39 -14.32 3.00 -1.48
C ASN A 39 -14.73 2.09 -2.65
N HIS A 40 -14.93 2.67 -3.83
CA HIS A 40 -15.29 1.92 -5.04
C HIS A 40 -14.05 1.32 -5.74
N ILE A 41 -12.85 1.75 -5.37
CA ILE A 41 -11.58 1.22 -5.89
C ILE A 41 -11.16 0.04 -5.03
N GLU A 42 -11.12 -1.13 -5.65
CA GLU A 42 -10.69 -2.34 -4.98
C GLU A 42 -9.15 -2.37 -4.83
N ILE A 43 -8.66 -2.40 -3.59
CA ILE A 43 -7.23 -2.54 -3.29
C ILE A 43 -6.93 -4.00 -2.96
N LYS A 44 -6.14 -4.67 -3.80
CA LYS A 44 -5.69 -6.06 -3.60
C LYS A 44 -4.18 -6.13 -3.45
N HIS A 45 -3.71 -6.83 -2.41
CA HIS A 45 -2.32 -7.25 -2.27
C HIS A 45 -2.25 -8.77 -2.43
N LYS A 46 -1.37 -9.26 -3.32
CA LYS A 46 -1.05 -10.68 -3.45
C LYS A 46 0.43 -10.87 -3.18
N ARG A 47 0.77 -11.54 -2.07
CA ARG A 47 2.14 -11.94 -1.77
C ARG A 47 2.54 -13.08 -2.70
N MET A 48 3.68 -12.97 -3.38
CA MET A 48 4.15 -13.95 -4.38
C MET A 48 5.23 -14.93 -3.83
N SER A 49 5.57 -14.88 -2.54
CA SER A 49 6.53 -15.81 -1.92
C SER A 49 6.09 -16.27 -0.53
N ALA A 50 6.67 -17.41 -0.14
CA ALA A 50 6.17 -18.50 0.71
C ALA A 50 5.19 -18.17 1.85
N SER A 51 4.17 -19.02 1.92
CA SER A 51 3.35 -19.30 3.09
C SER A 51 4.21 -19.30 4.34
N ASP A 52 3.96 -18.35 5.24
CA ASP A 52 3.78 -18.65 6.65
C ASP A 52 3.21 -17.43 7.38
N SER A 53 2.33 -17.77 8.30
CA SER A 53 1.53 -16.94 9.17
C SER A 53 2.24 -15.75 9.81
N VAL A 54 1.39 -14.80 10.23
CA VAL A 54 1.57 -13.81 11.32
C VAL A 54 1.61 -12.35 10.86
N THR A 55 0.54 -11.64 11.26
CA THR A 55 0.37 -10.18 11.32
C THR A 55 0.21 -9.41 10.00
N GLU A 56 -0.86 -9.67 9.27
CA GLU A 56 -1.62 -8.55 8.71
C GLU A 56 -2.69 -8.18 9.74
N THR A 57 -2.42 -7.14 10.52
CA THR A 57 -3.47 -6.41 11.22
C THR A 57 -4.40 -5.88 10.14
N GLN A 58 -5.43 -6.67 9.82
CA GLN A 58 -6.60 -6.20 9.10
C GLN A 58 -7.19 -5.08 9.95
N ALA A 59 -6.83 -3.83 9.64
CA ALA A 59 -7.60 -2.69 10.06
C ALA A 59 -8.93 -2.77 9.30
N HIS A 60 -9.84 -3.60 9.79
CA HIS A 60 -11.27 -3.47 9.54
C HIS A 60 -11.72 -2.17 10.19
N GLY A 61 -11.42 -1.04 9.56
CA GLY A 61 -12.08 0.23 9.82
C GLY A 61 -13.42 0.21 9.10
N LYS A 62 -14.42 -0.44 9.69
CA LYS A 62 -15.81 -0.15 9.32
C LYS A 62 -16.05 1.34 9.60
N HIS A 63 -16.53 2.05 8.61
CA HIS A 63 -17.08 3.39 8.78
C HIS A 63 -18.18 3.37 9.86
N ALA A 64 -18.07 4.35 10.78
CA ALA A 64 -19.05 4.99 11.65
C ALA A 64 -20.42 4.31 11.91
N LEU A 65 -20.76 4.16 13.19
CA LEU A 65 -21.46 5.19 13.99
C LEU A 65 -20.88 5.23 15.40
#